data_AF-A0A9P6YXY1-F1
#
_entry.id   AF-A0A9P6YXY1-F1
#
_cell.length_a   1.000
_cell.length_b   1.000
_cell.length_c   1.000
_cell.angle_alpha   90.00
_cell.angle_beta   90.00
_cell.angle_gamma   90.00
#
_symmetry.space_group_name_H-M   'P 1'
#
loop_
_entity.id
_entity.type
_entity.pdbx_description
1 polymer ?
#
loop_
_entity_poly.entity_id
_entity_poly.type
_entity_poly.pdbx_seq_one_letter_code
_entity_poly.pdbx_strand_id
1 'polypeptide(L)'
;MSTLNEQIVQLVTGLASLKIDAPFVSYSIPVLDVLFAILINYSYRSALGVNHSQIGWYQGLFATLVMATGGGCTVSFIRGEPIGILKSNEFWAIHCTAYFAMFSNSYAYQMMGFLFNIPFVEHMFTLSDSILRTLAMCQNGIDGITFNPDLGPDKYIAKILCGTLAGCGGGLWIDAFRLTESNWSFSTPRLLHAATIDMKVSFAGSLFYVVVTSPEFCNWFGIPVFEPQVAQAWSAVLVSSGLIYGNYISRREKSIKSVNELKDKVNEKKSE
;
A
#
# COMPACT_ATOMS: atom_id res chain seq x y z
N MET A 1 16.34 22.92 -20.39
CA MET A 1 16.24 22.48 -18.98
C MET A 1 14.89 21.84 -18.82
N SER A 2 14.80 20.60 -18.33
CA SER A 2 13.51 20.00 -18.00
C SER A 2 12.87 20.75 -16.84
N THR A 3 11.56 20.95 -16.89
CA THR A 3 10.83 21.55 -15.76
C THR A 3 10.81 20.59 -14.57
N LEU A 4 10.63 21.10 -13.34
CA LEU A 4 10.54 20.24 -12.14
C LEU A 4 9.44 19.17 -12.29
N ASN A 5 8.31 19.52 -12.92
CA ASN A 5 7.22 18.61 -13.20
C ASN A 5 7.65 17.45 -14.10
N GLU A 6 8.38 17.72 -15.18
CA GLU A 6 8.91 16.68 -16.08
C GLU A 6 9.86 15.73 -15.35
N GLN A 7 10.73 16.26 -14.48
CA GLN A 7 11.67 15.43 -13.71
C GLN A 7 10.95 14.48 -12.76
N ILE A 8 9.93 14.98 -12.05
CA ILE A 8 9.14 14.17 -11.12
C ILE A 8 8.33 13.11 -11.87
N VAL A 9 7.71 13.47 -12.99
CA VAL A 9 6.99 12.52 -13.85
C VAL A 9 7.93 11.45 -14.39
N GLN A 10 9.11 11.82 -14.90
CA GLN A 10 10.11 10.87 -15.38
C GLN A 10 10.59 9.94 -14.27
N LEU A 11 10.81 10.46 -13.06
CA LEU A 11 11.22 9.64 -11.92
C LEU A 11 10.13 8.63 -11.53
N VAL A 12 8.90 9.09 -11.28
CA VAL A 12 7.81 8.22 -10.81
C VAL A 12 7.43 7.20 -11.90
N THR A 13 7.28 7.65 -13.14
CA THR A 13 6.90 6.77 -14.26
C THR A 13 8.05 5.84 -14.64
N GLY A 14 9.29 6.31 -14.58
CA GLY A 14 10.48 5.49 -14.83
C GLY A 14 10.64 4.39 -13.78
N LEU A 15 10.38 4.68 -12.50
CA LEU A 15 10.35 3.67 -11.45
C LEU A 15 9.17 2.70 -11.64
N ALA A 16 7.97 3.21 -11.94
CA ALA A 16 6.78 2.39 -12.14
C ALA A 16 6.87 1.44 -13.34
N SER A 17 7.59 1.84 -14.39
CA SER A 17 7.79 1.06 -15.60
C SER A 17 9.06 0.20 -15.59
N LEU A 18 9.81 0.19 -14.48
CA LEU A 18 11.06 -0.55 -14.38
C LEU A 18 10.79 -2.06 -14.48
N LYS A 19 11.32 -2.67 -15.54
CA LYS A 19 11.27 -4.11 -15.79
C LYS A 19 12.68 -4.67 -15.97
N ILE A 20 12.90 -5.88 -15.46
CA ILE A 20 14.15 -6.62 -15.65
C ILE A 20 13.85 -7.84 -16.53
N ASP A 21 14.55 -7.95 -17.64
CA ASP A 21 14.44 -9.11 -18.53
C ASP A 21 15.11 -10.32 -17.88
N ALA A 22 14.34 -11.39 -17.69
CA ALA A 22 14.89 -12.68 -17.27
C ALA A 22 15.39 -13.42 -18.52
N PRO A 23 16.72 -13.54 -18.74
CA PRO A 23 17.27 -14.10 -19.98
C PRO A 23 16.87 -15.56 -20.21
N PHE A 24 16.47 -16.27 -19.15
CA PHE A 24 16.08 -17.68 -19.19
C PHE A 24 14.59 -17.92 -19.46
N VAL A 25 13.73 -16.89 -19.35
CA VAL A 25 12.26 -17.05 -19.35
C VAL A 25 11.57 -16.19 -20.43
N SER A 26 12.31 -15.42 -21.23
CA SER A 26 11.74 -14.50 -22.25
C SER A 26 10.60 -13.63 -21.69
N TYR A 27 10.73 -13.25 -20.41
CA TYR A 27 9.72 -12.50 -19.68
C TYR A 27 10.38 -11.34 -18.93
N SER A 28 9.74 -10.17 -19.01
CA SER A 28 10.20 -8.95 -18.35
C SER A 28 9.48 -8.80 -17.00
N ILE A 29 10.22 -8.95 -15.92
CA ILE A 29 9.69 -8.95 -14.55
C ILE A 29 9.53 -7.49 -14.06
N PRO A 30 8.33 -7.05 -13.66
CA PRO A 30 8.13 -5.72 -13.09
C PRO A 30 8.73 -5.63 -11.68
N VAL A 31 9.67 -4.72 -11.50
CA VAL A 31 10.47 -4.66 -10.27
C VAL A 31 9.61 -4.21 -9.09
N LEU A 32 8.78 -3.17 -9.27
CA LEU A 32 7.98 -2.66 -8.16
C LEU A 32 6.94 -3.67 -7.67
N ASP A 33 6.28 -4.41 -8.57
CA ASP A 33 5.29 -5.41 -8.17
C ASP A 33 5.94 -6.56 -7.38
N VAL A 34 7.15 -6.98 -7.76
CA VAL A 34 7.92 -7.97 -6.99
C VAL A 34 8.31 -7.43 -5.63
N LEU A 35 8.83 -6.19 -5.56
CA LEU A 35 9.19 -5.57 -4.28
C LEU A 35 7.96 -5.45 -3.36
N PHE A 36 6.83 -5.00 -3.90
CA PHE A 36 5.58 -4.90 -3.17
C PHE A 36 5.06 -6.26 -2.70
N ALA A 37 5.07 -7.27 -3.55
CA ALA A 37 4.69 -8.63 -3.16
C ALA A 37 5.58 -9.17 -2.03
N ILE A 38 6.89 -8.92 -2.10
CA ILE A 38 7.82 -9.27 -1.03
C ILE A 38 7.47 -8.52 0.27
N LEU A 39 7.26 -7.21 0.20
CA LEU A 39 6.91 -6.40 1.36
C LEU A 39 5.64 -6.91 2.05
N ILE A 40 4.57 -7.18 1.30
CA ILE A 40 3.29 -7.63 1.84
C ILE A 40 3.44 -8.98 2.54
N ASN A 41 4.08 -9.96 1.88
CA ASN A 41 4.27 -11.29 2.45
C ASN A 41 5.17 -11.27 3.69
N TYR A 42 6.24 -10.44 3.67
CA TYR A 42 7.13 -10.27 4.82
C TYR A 42 6.40 -9.62 5.99
N SER A 43 5.66 -8.53 5.72
CA SER A 43 4.92 -7.78 6.73
C SER A 43 3.85 -8.65 7.39
N TYR A 44 3.14 -9.46 6.59
CA TYR A 44 2.16 -10.40 7.12
C TYR A 44 2.81 -11.50 7.98
N ARG A 45 3.87 -12.17 7.48
CA ARG A 45 4.58 -13.20 8.28
C ARG A 45 5.18 -12.62 9.56
N SER A 46 5.70 -11.40 9.50
CA SER A 46 6.23 -10.67 10.66
C SER A 46 5.14 -10.33 11.67
N ALA A 47 3.96 -9.89 11.21
CA ALA A 47 2.82 -9.59 12.07
C ALA A 47 2.27 -10.84 12.79
N LEU A 48 2.34 -12.02 12.17
CA LEU A 48 1.98 -13.28 12.79
C LEU A 48 2.96 -13.70 13.91
N GLY A 49 4.23 -13.29 13.82
CA GLY A 49 5.26 -13.62 14.81
C GLY A 49 5.37 -15.14 15.05
N VAL A 50 5.26 -15.55 16.31
CA VAL A 50 5.33 -16.97 16.70
C VAL A 50 4.11 -17.76 16.22
N ASN A 51 2.98 -17.10 15.98
CA ASN A 51 1.72 -17.74 15.61
C ASN A 51 1.65 -18.15 14.13
N HIS A 52 2.68 -17.87 13.33
CA HIS A 52 2.68 -18.22 11.90
C HIS A 52 2.53 -19.73 11.64
N SER A 53 2.96 -20.58 12.57
CA SER A 53 2.80 -22.04 12.48
C SER A 53 1.36 -22.52 12.68
N GLN A 54 0.49 -21.68 13.24
CA GLN A 54 -0.92 -21.97 13.47
C GLN A 54 -1.81 -21.56 12.30
N ILE A 55 -1.29 -20.78 11.34
CA ILE A 55 -2.04 -20.33 10.17
C ILE A 55 -2.00 -21.41 9.10
N GLY A 56 -3.17 -21.80 8.59
CA GLY A 56 -3.24 -22.72 7.45
C GLY A 56 -2.59 -22.12 6.19
N TRP A 57 -1.97 -22.94 5.34
CA TRP A 57 -1.22 -22.42 4.18
C TRP A 57 -2.10 -21.59 3.24
N TYR A 58 -3.31 -22.05 2.91
CA TYR A 58 -4.25 -21.27 2.08
C TYR A 58 -4.86 -20.08 2.81
N GLN A 59 -5.02 -20.17 4.13
CA GLN A 59 -5.49 -19.06 4.96
C GLN A 59 -4.50 -17.90 4.89
N GLY A 60 -3.21 -18.19 5.05
CA GLY A 60 -2.16 -17.18 4.91
C GLY A 60 -2.07 -16.61 3.49
N LEU A 61 -2.19 -17.45 2.46
CA LEU A 61 -2.17 -16.99 1.06
C LEU A 61 -3.32 -16.02 0.79
N PHE A 62 -4.54 -16.37 1.22
CA PHE A 62 -5.68 -15.49 1.05
C PHE A 62 -5.51 -14.16 1.80
N ALA A 63 -5.00 -14.20 3.03
CA ALA A 63 -4.72 -12.99 3.80
C ALA A 63 -3.72 -12.06 3.09
N THR A 64 -2.63 -12.59 2.51
CA THR A 64 -1.65 -11.76 1.80
C THR A 64 -2.20 -11.22 0.48
N LEU A 65 -3.04 -11.97 -0.22
CA LEU A 65 -3.75 -11.48 -1.41
C LEU A 65 -4.72 -10.33 -1.07
N VAL A 66 -5.48 -10.46 0.01
CA VAL A 66 -6.35 -9.39 0.53
C VAL A 66 -5.53 -8.18 0.98
N MET A 67 -4.39 -8.39 1.65
CA MET A 67 -3.51 -7.30 2.05
C MET A 67 -2.97 -6.54 0.84
N ALA A 68 -2.60 -7.24 -0.24
CA ALA A 68 -2.07 -6.66 -1.46
C ALA A 68 -3.14 -5.94 -2.31
N THR A 69 -4.37 -6.45 -2.36
CA THR A 69 -5.37 -6.04 -3.37
C THR A 69 -6.70 -5.58 -2.81
N GLY A 70 -6.88 -5.64 -1.49
CA GLY A 70 -8.14 -5.32 -0.85
C GLY A 70 -8.65 -3.93 -1.23
N GLY A 71 -7.76 -2.94 -1.39
CA GLY A 71 -8.13 -1.61 -1.87
C GLY A 71 -8.75 -1.61 -3.26
N GLY A 72 -8.04 -2.14 -4.25
CA GLY A 72 -8.55 -2.24 -5.63
C GLY A 72 -9.84 -3.06 -5.74
N CYS A 73 -9.91 -4.21 -5.05
CA CYS A 73 -11.10 -5.05 -5.04
C CYS A 73 -12.30 -4.35 -4.41
N THR A 74 -12.10 -3.59 -3.31
CA THR A 74 -13.16 -2.81 -2.66
C THR A 74 -13.74 -1.78 -3.61
N VAL A 75 -12.88 -1.07 -4.33
CA VAL A 75 -13.31 -0.02 -5.26
C VAL A 75 -14.04 -0.62 -6.45
N SER A 76 -13.54 -1.71 -7.04
CA SER A 76 -14.26 -2.44 -8.10
C SER A 76 -15.63 -2.91 -7.61
N PHE A 77 -15.71 -3.46 -6.39
CA PHE A 77 -16.96 -3.91 -5.80
C PHE A 77 -17.97 -2.77 -5.62
N ILE A 78 -17.54 -1.62 -5.07
CA ILE A 78 -18.40 -0.44 -4.89
C ILE A 78 -18.87 0.13 -6.22
N ARG A 79 -18.02 0.07 -7.26
CA ARG A 79 -18.35 0.54 -8.61
C ARG A 79 -19.18 -0.46 -9.43
N GLY A 80 -19.43 -1.67 -8.91
CA GLY A 80 -20.12 -2.72 -9.65
C GLY A 80 -19.29 -3.30 -10.80
N GLU A 81 -17.96 -3.17 -10.75
CA GLU A 81 -17.04 -3.62 -11.78
C GLU A 81 -16.40 -4.97 -11.46
N PRO A 82 -16.00 -5.76 -12.48
CA PRO A 82 -15.30 -7.01 -12.25
C PRO A 82 -13.97 -6.78 -11.56
N ILE A 83 -13.67 -7.63 -10.58
CA ILE A 83 -12.43 -7.59 -9.80
C ILE A 83 -11.22 -7.80 -10.73
N GLY A 84 -10.36 -6.79 -10.84
CA GLY A 84 -9.26 -6.77 -11.82
C GLY A 84 -8.20 -7.86 -11.62
N ILE A 85 -7.96 -8.31 -10.37
CA ILE A 85 -6.93 -9.30 -10.06
C ILE A 85 -7.21 -10.67 -10.70
N LEU A 86 -8.49 -10.98 -10.96
CA LEU A 86 -8.88 -12.23 -11.61
C LEU A 86 -8.47 -12.27 -13.10
N LYS A 87 -8.07 -11.12 -13.67
CA LYS A 87 -7.65 -10.98 -15.07
C LYS A 87 -6.13 -11.01 -15.25
N SER A 88 -5.34 -10.91 -14.17
CA SER A 88 -3.88 -10.74 -14.25
C SER A 88 -3.12 -11.99 -13.81
N ASN A 89 -2.66 -12.79 -14.77
CA ASN A 89 -1.79 -13.94 -14.49
C ASN A 89 -0.46 -13.52 -13.84
N GLU A 90 0.05 -12.36 -14.24
CA GLU A 90 1.27 -11.76 -13.69
C GLU A 90 1.13 -11.50 -12.18
N PHE A 91 0.02 -10.90 -11.77
CA PHE A 91 -0.28 -10.67 -10.36
C PHE A 91 -0.26 -11.97 -9.56
N TRP A 92 -0.97 -13.00 -10.04
CA TRP A 92 -1.01 -14.31 -9.37
C TRP A 92 0.37 -14.95 -9.30
N ALA A 93 1.14 -14.93 -10.39
CA ALA A 93 2.48 -15.52 -10.44
C ALA A 93 3.41 -14.85 -9.42
N ILE A 94 3.45 -13.52 -9.38
CA ILE A 94 4.33 -12.76 -8.48
C ILE A 94 3.94 -12.98 -7.02
N HIS A 95 2.66 -12.77 -6.68
CA HIS A 95 2.22 -12.83 -5.28
C HIS A 95 2.24 -14.26 -4.71
N CYS A 96 1.83 -15.27 -5.50
CA CYS A 96 1.90 -16.66 -5.06
C CYS A 96 3.35 -17.16 -4.93
N THR A 97 4.25 -16.77 -5.83
CA THR A 97 5.66 -17.15 -5.75
C THR A 97 6.33 -16.49 -4.54
N ALA A 98 6.08 -15.21 -4.30
CA ALA A 98 6.58 -14.52 -3.11
C ALA A 98 6.04 -15.15 -1.82
N TYR A 99 4.75 -15.49 -1.77
CA TYR A 99 4.15 -16.20 -0.64
C TYR A 99 4.80 -17.57 -0.43
N PHE A 100 4.92 -18.37 -1.50
CA PHE A 100 5.52 -19.69 -1.45
C PHE A 100 6.96 -19.63 -0.93
N ALA A 101 7.78 -18.71 -1.46
CA ALA A 101 9.16 -18.51 -1.02
C ALA A 101 9.21 -18.14 0.46
N MET A 102 8.34 -17.24 0.92
CA MET A 102 8.37 -16.78 2.32
C MET A 102 7.77 -17.75 3.30
N PHE A 103 6.74 -18.53 2.96
CA PHE A 103 6.06 -19.40 3.92
C PHE A 103 6.56 -20.85 3.87
N SER A 104 7.10 -21.28 2.74
CA SER A 104 7.61 -22.66 2.58
C SER A 104 9.12 -22.76 2.81
N ASN A 105 9.85 -21.64 2.86
CA ASN A 105 11.29 -21.62 3.12
C ASN A 105 11.66 -20.62 4.23
N SER A 106 12.02 -21.14 5.41
CA SER A 106 12.44 -20.33 6.56
C SER A 106 13.71 -19.50 6.29
N TYR A 107 14.63 -19.97 5.45
CA TYR A 107 15.83 -19.23 5.08
C TYR A 107 15.48 -17.96 4.30
N ALA A 108 14.54 -18.05 3.35
CA ALA A 108 14.10 -16.91 2.56
C ALA A 108 13.50 -15.81 3.45
N TYR A 109 12.68 -16.18 4.44
CA TYR A 109 12.14 -15.22 5.40
C TYR A 109 13.21 -14.58 6.28
N GLN A 110 14.18 -15.36 6.80
CA GLN A 110 15.27 -14.82 7.62
C GLN A 110 16.17 -13.87 6.82
N MET A 111 16.48 -14.23 5.57
CA MET A 111 17.22 -13.37 4.65
C MET A 111 16.48 -12.05 4.40
N MET A 112 15.17 -12.09 4.18
CA MET A 112 14.37 -10.88 4.06
C MET A 112 14.37 -10.07 5.35
N GLY A 113 14.26 -10.71 6.52
CA GLY A 113 14.38 -10.03 7.81
C GLY A 113 15.70 -9.28 7.99
N PHE A 114 16.82 -9.88 7.56
CA PHE A 114 18.11 -9.21 7.53
C PHE A 114 18.12 -7.99 6.59
N LEU A 115 17.57 -8.14 5.38
CA LEU A 115 17.48 -7.05 4.40
C LEU A 115 16.61 -5.88 4.91
N PHE A 116 15.47 -6.17 5.53
CA PHE A 116 14.58 -5.16 6.10
C PHE A 116 15.19 -4.41 7.29
N ASN A 117 16.17 -4.99 7.99
CA ASN A 117 16.91 -4.26 9.03
C ASN A 117 17.82 -3.16 8.46
N ILE A 118 18.11 -3.16 7.15
CA ILE A 118 18.88 -2.11 6.49
C ILE A 118 17.91 -0.95 6.15
N PRO A 119 18.08 0.25 6.74
CA PRO A 119 17.10 1.34 6.58
C PRO A 119 16.85 1.72 5.11
N PHE A 120 17.90 1.75 4.29
CA PHE A 120 17.78 2.05 2.87
C PHE A 120 16.88 1.06 2.13
N VAL A 121 17.01 -0.23 2.42
CA VAL A 121 16.22 -1.29 1.79
C VAL A 121 14.75 -1.18 2.17
N GLU A 122 14.45 -0.96 3.46
CA GLU A 122 13.07 -0.72 3.90
C GLU A 122 12.45 0.51 3.23
N HIS A 123 13.22 1.59 3.06
CA HIS A 123 12.76 2.78 2.33
C HIS A 123 12.47 2.47 0.86
N MET A 124 13.26 1.63 0.20
CA MET A 124 12.96 1.19 -1.17
C MET A 124 11.65 0.39 -1.27
N PHE A 125 11.41 -0.54 -0.34
CA PHE A 125 10.14 -1.28 -0.28
C PHE A 125 8.95 -0.35 0.00
N THR A 126 9.13 0.59 0.94
CA THR A 126 8.10 1.59 1.26
C THR A 126 7.80 2.50 0.07
N LEU A 127 8.83 2.89 -0.69
CA LEU A 127 8.67 3.68 -1.90
C LEU A 127 7.96 2.91 -3.02
N SER A 128 8.26 1.62 -3.16
CA SER A 128 7.57 0.75 -4.11
C SER A 128 6.08 0.65 -3.79
N ASP A 129 5.76 0.39 -2.52
CA ASP A 129 4.40 0.36 -2.00
C ASP A 129 3.68 1.69 -2.22
N SER A 130 4.32 2.82 -1.89
CA SER A 130 3.70 4.14 -2.02
C SER A 130 3.41 4.52 -3.48
N ILE A 131 4.30 4.20 -4.42
CA ILE A 131 4.09 4.44 -5.85
C ILE A 131 2.92 3.60 -6.35
N LEU A 132 2.96 2.27 -6.15
CA LEU A 132 1.88 1.38 -6.62
C LEU A 132 0.54 1.71 -5.98
N ARG A 133 0.54 2.03 -4.68
CA ARG A 133 -0.64 2.51 -3.96
C ARG A 133 -1.20 3.77 -4.59
N THR A 134 -0.36 4.77 -4.87
CA THR A 134 -0.81 6.02 -5.51
C THR A 134 -1.37 5.77 -6.89
N LEU A 135 -0.73 4.91 -7.69
CA LEU A 135 -1.24 4.54 -9.01
C LEU A 135 -2.61 3.89 -8.89
N ALA A 136 -2.80 2.97 -7.95
CA ALA A 136 -4.12 2.38 -7.68
C ALA A 136 -5.15 3.44 -7.24
N MET A 137 -4.77 4.38 -6.37
CA MET A 137 -5.64 5.48 -5.93
C MET A 137 -6.11 6.34 -7.10
N CYS A 138 -5.19 6.74 -7.98
CA CYS A 138 -5.50 7.62 -9.10
C CYS A 138 -6.23 6.86 -10.20
N GLN A 139 -5.63 5.79 -10.72
CA GLN A 139 -6.11 5.07 -11.91
C GLN A 139 -7.36 4.23 -11.62
N ASN A 140 -7.34 3.41 -10.57
CA ASN A 140 -8.48 2.54 -10.25
C ASN A 140 -9.51 3.23 -9.35
N GLY A 141 -9.07 4.13 -8.47
CA GLY A 141 -9.93 4.89 -7.58
C GLY A 141 -10.65 6.05 -8.28
N ILE A 142 -9.89 7.10 -8.60
CA ILE A 142 -10.44 8.40 -9.03
C ILE A 142 -10.81 8.39 -10.51
N ASP A 143 -9.88 8.03 -11.37
CA ASP A 143 -10.06 7.95 -12.82
C ASP A 143 -11.09 6.88 -13.17
N GLY A 144 -11.10 5.79 -12.42
CA GLY A 144 -12.13 4.77 -12.51
C GLY A 144 -13.55 5.31 -12.33
N ILE A 145 -13.77 6.30 -11.47
CA ILE A 145 -15.07 6.99 -11.37
C ILE A 145 -15.28 7.94 -12.55
N THR A 146 -14.25 8.69 -12.93
CA THR A 146 -14.32 9.68 -14.04
C THR A 146 -14.72 9.04 -15.37
N PHE A 147 -14.20 7.85 -15.67
CA PHE A 147 -14.40 7.16 -16.94
C PHE A 147 -15.48 6.09 -16.91
N ASN A 148 -16.15 5.89 -15.77
CA ASN A 148 -17.24 4.93 -15.68
C ASN A 148 -18.48 5.51 -16.38
N PRO A 149 -19.11 4.78 -17.32
CA PRO A 149 -20.23 5.32 -18.10
C PRO A 149 -21.48 5.61 -17.26
N ASP A 150 -21.64 4.93 -16.12
CA ASP A 150 -22.77 5.09 -15.20
C ASP A 150 -22.51 6.18 -14.15
N LEU A 151 -21.24 6.58 -13.95
CA LEU A 151 -20.82 7.57 -12.96
C LEU A 151 -20.16 8.77 -13.65
N GLY A 152 -20.76 9.95 -13.50
CA GLY A 152 -20.25 11.16 -14.15
C GLY A 152 -18.91 11.68 -13.58
N PRO A 153 -18.18 12.51 -14.34
CA PRO A 153 -16.93 13.14 -13.90
C PRO A 153 -17.13 14.15 -12.74
N ASP A 154 -18.36 14.57 -12.47
CA ASP A 154 -18.76 15.51 -11.42
C ASP A 154 -18.88 14.86 -10.02
N LYS A 155 -18.73 13.54 -9.91
CA LYS A 155 -18.89 12.81 -8.63
C LYS A 155 -17.66 12.88 -7.74
N TYR A 156 -17.29 14.09 -7.28
CA TYR A 156 -16.09 14.35 -6.48
C TYR A 156 -16.01 13.53 -5.18
N ILE A 157 -17.12 13.38 -4.47
CA ILE A 157 -17.14 12.58 -3.23
C ILE A 157 -16.85 11.12 -3.53
N ALA A 158 -17.45 10.56 -4.60
CA ALA A 158 -17.20 9.19 -5.02
C ALA A 158 -15.73 8.99 -5.44
N LYS A 159 -15.15 9.96 -6.15
CA LYS A 159 -13.72 9.99 -6.51
C LYS A 159 -12.82 9.93 -5.28
N ILE A 160 -13.06 10.82 -4.30
CA ILE A 160 -12.24 10.89 -3.08
C ILE A 160 -12.40 9.61 -2.25
N LEU A 161 -13.62 9.09 -2.11
CA LEU A 161 -13.87 7.83 -1.39
C LEU A 161 -13.18 6.65 -2.08
N CYS A 162 -13.35 6.49 -3.39
CA CYS A 162 -12.74 5.40 -4.14
C CYS A 162 -11.22 5.52 -4.18
N GLY A 163 -10.67 6.72 -4.36
CA GLY A 163 -9.24 6.98 -4.24
C GLY A 163 -8.71 6.58 -2.87
N THR A 164 -9.37 7.02 -1.79
CA THR A 164 -8.94 6.69 -0.41
C THR A 164 -8.99 5.18 -0.15
N LEU A 165 -10.07 4.52 -0.56
CA LEU A 165 -10.24 3.07 -0.38
C LEU A 165 -9.27 2.26 -1.25
N ALA A 166 -8.96 2.69 -2.47
CA ALA A 166 -7.90 2.07 -3.26
C ALA A 166 -6.54 2.16 -2.56
N GLY A 167 -6.28 3.25 -1.83
CA GLY A 167 -5.05 3.46 -1.08
C GLY A 167 -4.93 2.61 0.19
N CYS A 168 -5.99 2.55 1.02
CA CYS A 168 -5.91 1.95 2.35
C CYS A 168 -6.89 0.77 2.59
N GLY A 169 -7.64 0.32 1.59
CA GLY A 169 -8.70 -0.68 1.74
C GLY A 169 -8.19 -2.08 2.09
N GLY A 170 -6.93 -2.41 1.79
CA GLY A 170 -6.31 -3.67 2.25
C GLY A 170 -6.33 -3.79 3.77
N GLY A 171 -5.87 -2.74 4.47
CA GLY A 171 -5.88 -2.69 5.93
C GLY A 171 -7.29 -2.77 6.53
N LEU A 172 -8.30 -2.23 5.83
CA LEU A 172 -9.69 -2.33 6.25
C LEU A 172 -10.16 -3.78 6.35
N TRP A 173 -9.89 -4.60 5.33
CA TRP A 173 -10.29 -6.00 5.34
C TRP A 173 -9.47 -6.84 6.31
N ILE A 174 -8.17 -6.55 6.45
CA ILE A 174 -7.30 -7.22 7.43
C ILE A 174 -7.85 -7.02 8.84
N ASP A 175 -8.22 -5.80 9.21
CA ASP A 175 -8.81 -5.50 10.52
C ASP A 175 -10.24 -6.05 10.65
N ALA A 176 -11.06 -5.94 9.60
CA ALA A 176 -12.45 -6.39 9.61
C ALA A 176 -12.58 -7.88 9.92
N PHE A 177 -11.76 -8.70 9.26
CA PHE A 177 -11.81 -10.16 9.39
C PHE A 177 -10.75 -10.73 10.33
N ARG A 178 -9.96 -9.86 10.97
CA ARG A 178 -8.81 -10.24 11.81
C ARG A 178 -7.90 -11.25 11.11
N LEU A 179 -7.52 -10.93 9.89
CA LEU A 179 -6.81 -11.87 9.02
C LEU A 179 -5.42 -12.27 9.54
N THR A 180 -4.87 -11.50 10.49
CA THR A 180 -3.62 -11.80 11.21
C THR A 180 -3.81 -12.74 12.41
N GLU A 181 -5.01 -13.24 12.66
CA GLU A 181 -5.30 -14.22 13.72
C GLU A 181 -5.50 -15.61 13.12
N SER A 182 -5.22 -16.66 13.90
CA SER A 182 -5.46 -18.05 13.48
C SER A 182 -6.94 -18.38 13.32
N ASN A 183 -7.79 -17.76 14.13
CA ASN A 183 -9.23 -17.84 14.01
C ASN A 183 -9.76 -16.50 13.49
N TRP A 184 -10.18 -16.47 12.22
CA TRP A 184 -10.78 -15.27 11.65
C TRP A 184 -12.14 -15.00 12.26
N SER A 185 -12.41 -13.73 12.52
CA SER A 185 -13.69 -13.27 13.05
C SER A 185 -14.03 -11.91 12.46
N PHE A 186 -15.31 -11.64 12.31
CA PHE A 186 -15.74 -10.33 11.85
C PHE A 186 -15.82 -9.36 13.03
N SER A 187 -15.08 -8.26 12.97
CA SER A 187 -15.04 -7.23 13.98
C SER A 187 -15.04 -5.84 13.35
N THR A 188 -15.41 -4.82 14.13
CA THR A 188 -15.38 -3.44 13.64
C THR A 188 -13.93 -3.03 13.36
N PRO A 189 -13.60 -2.64 12.12
CA PRO A 189 -12.24 -2.24 11.77
C PRO A 189 -11.76 -1.05 12.61
N ARG A 190 -10.48 -1.04 13.00
CA ARG A 190 -9.91 0.02 13.84
C ARG A 190 -9.98 1.39 13.18
N LEU A 191 -9.89 1.43 11.86
CA LEU A 191 -10.01 2.66 11.07
C LEU A 191 -11.36 3.37 11.22
N LEU A 192 -12.43 2.67 11.61
CA LEU A 192 -13.72 3.29 11.90
C LEU A 192 -13.76 3.94 13.28
N HIS A 193 -12.84 3.56 14.18
CA HIS A 193 -12.67 4.20 15.48
C HIS A 193 -11.70 5.38 15.41
N ALA A 194 -10.60 5.24 14.67
CA ALA A 194 -9.60 6.29 14.50
C ALA A 194 -8.93 6.21 13.13
N ALA A 195 -8.87 7.33 12.41
CA ALA A 195 -8.20 7.39 11.11
C ALA A 195 -6.70 7.09 11.25
N THR A 196 -6.27 6.02 10.57
CA THR A 196 -4.86 5.62 10.49
C THR A 196 -4.04 6.60 9.64
N ILE A 197 -2.72 6.58 9.76
CA ILE A 197 -1.85 7.41 8.91
C ILE A 197 -2.08 7.07 7.44
N ASP A 198 -2.17 5.78 7.10
CA ASP A 198 -2.45 5.31 5.73
C ASP A 198 -3.74 5.90 5.18
N MET A 199 -4.81 5.92 5.98
CA MET A 199 -6.09 6.51 5.57
C MET A 199 -5.98 8.03 5.38
N LYS A 200 -5.31 8.75 6.29
CA LYS A 200 -5.11 10.20 6.19
C LYS A 200 -4.29 10.57 4.96
N VAL A 201 -3.21 9.85 4.70
CA VAL A 201 -2.33 10.08 3.55
C VAL A 201 -3.05 9.71 2.25
N SER A 202 -3.80 8.61 2.22
CA SER A 202 -4.60 8.21 1.06
C SER A 202 -5.72 9.22 0.77
N PHE A 203 -6.38 9.72 1.81
CA PHE A 203 -7.38 10.79 1.69
C PHE A 203 -6.77 12.08 1.16
N ALA A 204 -5.64 12.52 1.73
CA ALA A 204 -4.95 13.73 1.30
C ALA A 204 -4.44 13.62 -0.15
N GLY A 205 -3.87 12.48 -0.55
CA GLY A 205 -3.44 12.23 -1.92
C GLY A 205 -4.59 12.23 -2.90
N SER A 206 -5.72 11.62 -2.52
CA SER A 206 -6.93 11.57 -3.35
C SER A 206 -7.58 12.94 -3.51
N LEU A 207 -7.67 13.71 -2.42
CA LEU A 207 -8.15 15.08 -2.43
C LEU A 207 -7.25 15.97 -3.29
N PHE A 208 -5.93 15.89 -3.10
CA PHE A 208 -4.97 16.63 -3.93
C PHE A 208 -5.17 16.33 -5.41
N TYR A 209 -5.20 15.04 -5.79
CA TYR A 209 -5.37 14.63 -7.17
C TYR A 209 -6.67 15.19 -7.78
N VAL A 210 -7.80 15.06 -7.08
CA VAL A 210 -9.09 15.59 -7.54
C VAL A 210 -9.06 17.10 -7.70
N VAL A 211 -8.48 17.83 -6.75
CA VAL A 211 -8.42 19.30 -6.79
C VAL A 211 -7.59 19.79 -7.97
N VAL A 212 -6.39 19.23 -8.18
CA VAL A 212 -5.47 19.72 -9.22
C VAL A 212 -5.83 19.26 -10.65
N THR A 213 -6.69 18.25 -10.78
CA THR A 213 -7.18 17.77 -12.09
C THR A 213 -8.55 18.33 -12.48
N SER A 214 -9.25 19.01 -11.57
CA SER A 214 -10.58 19.55 -11.82
C SER A 214 -10.52 21.04 -12.17
N PRO A 215 -10.95 21.46 -13.38
CA PRO A 215 -10.90 22.87 -13.80
C PRO A 215 -11.64 23.82 -12.85
N GLU A 216 -12.76 23.39 -12.29
CA GLU A 216 -13.59 24.18 -11.37
C GLU A 216 -12.81 24.58 -10.11
N PHE A 217 -12.12 23.62 -9.48
CA PHE A 217 -11.30 23.88 -8.30
C PHE A 217 -10.05 24.68 -8.66
N CYS A 218 -9.37 24.33 -9.75
CA CYS A 218 -8.20 25.07 -10.22
C CYS A 218 -8.51 26.55 -10.47
N ASN A 219 -9.62 26.85 -11.12
CA ASN A 219 -10.08 28.23 -11.35
C ASN A 219 -10.38 28.95 -10.03
N TRP A 220 -10.97 28.26 -9.05
CA TRP A 220 -11.26 28.84 -7.75
C TRP A 220 -10.00 29.17 -6.94
N PHE A 221 -8.99 28.30 -6.99
CA PHE A 221 -7.71 28.50 -6.30
C PHE A 221 -6.71 29.36 -7.11
N GLY A 222 -7.02 29.72 -8.36
CA GLY A 222 -6.12 30.47 -9.22
C GLY A 222 -4.86 29.68 -9.63
N ILE A 223 -4.95 28.35 -9.69
CA ILE A 223 -3.84 27.47 -10.07
C ILE A 223 -4.09 26.85 -11.46
N PRO A 224 -3.04 26.57 -12.26
CA PRO A 224 -3.21 25.88 -13.53
C PRO A 224 -3.69 24.43 -13.30
N VAL A 225 -4.54 23.94 -14.21
CA VAL A 225 -4.97 22.53 -14.21
C VAL A 225 -3.77 21.65 -14.53
N PHE A 226 -3.55 20.62 -13.71
CA PHE A 226 -2.46 19.67 -13.91
C PHE A 226 -2.91 18.59 -14.89
N GLU A 227 -2.00 18.19 -15.77
CA GLU A 227 -2.18 16.99 -16.57
C GLU A 227 -2.23 15.76 -15.66
N PRO A 228 -3.06 14.73 -15.96
CA PRO A 228 -3.22 13.55 -15.11
C PRO A 228 -1.90 12.89 -14.67
N GLN A 229 -0.90 12.82 -15.56
CA GLN A 229 0.41 12.23 -15.24
C GLN A 229 1.19 13.07 -14.22
N VAL A 230 1.15 14.40 -14.37
CA VAL A 230 1.79 15.34 -13.43
C VAL A 230 1.12 15.26 -12.07
N ALA A 231 -0.22 15.24 -12.04
CA ALA A 231 -1.00 15.08 -10.82
C ALA A 231 -0.73 13.73 -10.14
N GLN A 232 -0.61 12.63 -10.90
CA GLN A 232 -0.29 11.29 -10.39
C GLN A 232 1.10 11.29 -9.74
N ALA A 233 2.09 11.86 -10.42
CA ALA A 233 3.46 11.90 -9.92
C ALA A 233 3.60 12.73 -8.64
N TRP A 234 2.95 13.90 -8.56
CA TRP A 234 2.92 14.71 -7.34
C TRP A 234 2.13 14.04 -6.21
N SER A 235 1.04 13.35 -6.53
CA SER A 235 0.31 12.52 -5.55
C SER A 235 1.23 11.43 -4.99
N ALA A 236 2.09 10.84 -5.83
CA ALA A 236 3.00 9.78 -5.40
C ALA A 236 4.06 10.33 -4.45
N VAL A 237 4.58 11.54 -4.70
CA VAL A 237 5.49 12.23 -3.78
C VAL A 237 4.81 12.53 -2.44
N LEU A 238 3.58 13.05 -2.47
CA LEU A 238 2.80 13.34 -1.26
C LEU A 238 2.53 12.07 -0.44
N VAL A 239 2.09 11.00 -1.10
CA VAL A 239 1.80 9.73 -0.42
C VAL A 239 3.08 9.08 0.12
N SER A 240 4.16 9.07 -0.67
CA SER A 240 5.46 8.52 -0.24
C SER A 240 6.00 9.25 0.99
N SER A 241 5.99 10.58 0.98
CA SER A 241 6.45 11.38 2.12
C SER A 241 5.59 11.14 3.36
N GLY A 242 4.27 11.07 3.21
CA GLY A 242 3.34 10.77 4.30
C GLY A 242 3.57 9.39 4.93
N LEU A 243 3.81 8.36 4.11
CA LEU A 243 4.05 6.99 4.58
C LEU A 243 5.43 6.84 5.23
N ILE A 244 6.47 7.45 4.65
CA ILE A 244 7.81 7.47 5.26
C ILE A 244 7.75 8.15 6.64
N TYR A 245 7.03 9.27 6.74
CA TYR A 245 6.80 9.95 8.01
C TYR A 245 6.04 9.06 9.01
N GLY A 246 5.01 8.35 8.55
CA GLY A 246 4.27 7.38 9.36
C GLY A 246 5.14 6.26 9.92
N ASN A 247 5.99 5.67 9.07
CA ASN A 247 6.95 4.65 9.48
C ASN A 247 7.94 5.18 10.51
N TYR A 248 8.42 6.42 10.33
CA TYR A 248 9.30 7.09 11.28
C TYR A 248 8.64 7.28 12.66
N ILE A 249 7.39 7.77 12.70
CA ILE A 249 6.64 7.92 13.96
C ILE A 249 6.44 6.57 14.64
N SER A 250 5.97 5.56 13.89
CA SER A 250 5.69 4.23 14.43
C SER A 250 6.94 3.60 15.07
N ARG A 251 8.11 3.74 14.44
CA ARG A 251 9.39 3.30 15.01
C ARG A 251 9.73 4.04 16.31
N ARG A 252 9.53 5.36 16.34
CA ARG A 252 9.78 6.17 17.52
C ARG A 252 8.87 5.76 18.68
N GLU A 253 7.59 5.52 18.42
CA GLU A 253 6.64 5.05 19.43
C GLU A 253 7.02 3.67 19.98
N LYS A 254 7.41 2.71 19.11
CA LYS A 254 7.89 1.39 19.54
C LYS A 254 9.14 1.48 20.41
N SER A 255 10.09 2.35 20.05
CA SER A 255 11.32 2.57 20.84
C SER A 255 11.03 3.20 22.21
N ILE A 256 10.10 4.16 22.28
CA ILE A 256 9.69 4.76 23.55
C ILE A 256 9.02 3.72 24.45
N LYS A 257 8.13 2.89 23.90
CA LYS A 257 7.46 1.83 24.66
C LYS A 257 8.45 0.81 25.22
N SER A 258 9.39 0.34 24.41
CA SER A 258 10.40 -0.62 24.89
C SER A 258 11.31 -0.03 25.98
N VAL A 259 11.68 1.25 25.87
CA VAL A 259 12.43 1.94 26.92
C VAL A 259 11.63 2.07 28.21
N ASN A 260 10.33 2.35 28.14
CA ASN A 260 9.48 2.44 29.32
C ASN A 260 9.29 1.06 29.98
N GLU A 261 9.01 0.01 29.21
CA GLU A 261 8.91 -1.36 29.73
C GLU A 261 10.20 -1.83 30.41
N LEU A 262 11.37 -1.43 29.88
CA LEU A 262 12.65 -1.70 30.52
C LEU A 262 12.82 -0.94 31.84
N LYS A 263 12.39 0.33 31.90
CA LYS A 263 12.44 1.13 33.14
C LYS A 263 11.52 0.54 34.21
N ASP A 264 10.33 0.11 33.84
CA ASP A 264 9.36 -0.48 34.78
C ASP A 264 9.91 -1.79 35.36
N LYS A 265 10.48 -2.67 34.53
CA LYS A 265 11.16 -3.91 34.99
C LYS A 265 12.37 -3.65 35.88
N VAL A 266 13.10 -2.56 35.66
CA VAL A 266 14.24 -2.16 36.51
C VAL A 266 13.77 -1.60 37.84
N ASN A 267 12.64 -0.90 37.87
CA ASN A 267 12.05 -0.36 39.09
C ASN A 267 11.44 -1.47 39.96
N GLU A 268 10.74 -2.44 39.36
CA GLU A 268 10.22 -3.62 40.07
C GLU A 268 11.34 -4.42 40.76
N LYS A 269 12.48 -4.62 40.08
CA LYS A 269 13.66 -5.30 40.64
C LYS A 269 14.39 -4.54 41.75
N LYS A 270 14.13 -3.23 41.91
CA LYS A 270 14.72 -2.42 43.00
C LYS A 270 13.81 -2.34 44.23
N SER A 271 12.55 -2.72 44.09
CA SER A 271 11.56 -2.75 45.18
C SER A 271 11.41 -4.11 45.87
N GLU A 272 12.04 -5.17 45.33
CA GLU A 272 12.24 -6.47 45.97
C GLU A 272 13.58 -6.53 46.72
#